data_AF-A0A0F9D5F6-F1
#
_entry.id   AF-A0A0F9D5F6-F1
#
_cell.length_a   1.000
_cell.length_b   1.000
_cell.length_c   1.000
_cell.angle_alpha   90.00
_cell.angle_beta   90.00
_cell.angle_gamma   90.00
#
_symmetry.space_group_name_H-M   'P 1'
#
loop_
_entity.id
_entity.type
_entity.pdbx_description
1 polymer ?
#
loop_
_entity_poly.entity_id
_entity_poly.type
_entity_poly.pdbx_seq_one_letter_code
_entity_poly.pdbx_strand_id
1 'polypeptide(L)'
;MSAEGVIRQCPRGEEWPLTSFTSYVNTKVKFQTHDTITFSCPAGHTFTLMKAVEKKVFTPDEALKMIAYADQHMPEKLRDVKQALREFHKKPRRKER
;
A
#
# COMPACT_ATOMS: atom_id res chain seq x y z
N MET A 1 16.83 -12.93 -10.37
CA MET A 1 16.67 -11.51 -10.77
C MET A 1 17.10 -10.66 -9.58
N SER A 2 18.34 -10.19 -9.58
CA SER A 2 18.91 -9.39 -8.49
C SER A 2 18.31 -7.99 -8.51
N ALA A 3 17.55 -7.64 -7.47
CA ALA A 3 17.01 -6.28 -7.24
C ALA A 3 18.09 -5.31 -6.71
N GLU A 4 19.36 -5.71 -6.75
CA GLU A 4 20.49 -5.09 -6.03
C GLU A 4 21.02 -3.79 -6.66
N GLY A 5 20.38 -3.29 -7.73
CA GLY A 5 20.86 -2.08 -8.46
C GLY A 5 19.82 -1.00 -8.73
N VAL A 6 18.57 -1.14 -8.29
CA VAL A 6 17.54 -0.12 -8.56
C VAL A 6 17.63 0.98 -7.52
N ILE A 7 18.29 2.07 -7.86
CA ILE A 7 18.33 3.29 -7.04
C ILE A 7 17.02 4.05 -7.27
N ARG A 8 16.35 4.43 -6.18
CA ARG A 8 15.15 5.26 -6.20
C ARG A 8 15.39 6.51 -5.37
N GLN A 9 14.97 7.64 -5.92
CA GLN A 9 15.03 8.92 -5.23
C GLN A 9 13.82 9.04 -4.29
N CYS A 10 14.07 9.34 -3.01
CA CYS A 10 13.01 9.64 -2.07
C CYS A 10 12.32 10.98 -2.46
N PRO A 11 11.09 11.25 -1.99
CA PRO A 11 10.39 12.51 -2.26
C PRO A 11 11.11 13.78 -1.81
N ARG A 12 12.16 13.66 -0.98
CA ARG A 12 13.00 14.76 -0.50
C ARG A 12 14.30 14.93 -1.30
N GLY A 13 14.57 14.09 -2.29
CA GLY A 13 15.68 14.23 -3.21
C GLY A 13 16.88 13.32 -2.95
N GLU A 14 16.86 12.49 -1.92
CA GLU A 14 17.96 11.56 -1.61
C GLU A 14 17.81 10.23 -2.35
N GLU A 15 18.91 9.69 -2.84
CA GLU A 15 18.93 8.47 -3.65
C GLU A 15 19.35 7.27 -2.80
N TRP A 16 18.49 6.27 -2.72
CA TRP A 16 18.75 5.05 -1.96
C TRP A 16 18.43 3.81 -2.80
N PRO A 17 19.09 2.68 -2.56
CA PRO A 17 18.71 1.42 -3.19
C PRO A 17 17.30 1.02 -2.75
N LEU A 18 16.50 0.48 -3.66
CA LEU A 18 15.12 0.05 -3.40
C LEU A 18 15.03 -0.91 -2.19
N THR A 19 16.03 -1.76 -2.02
CA THR A 19 16.16 -2.71 -0.90
C THR A 19 16.31 -2.04 0.46
N SER A 20 16.69 -0.76 0.49
CA SER A 20 16.85 0.02 1.73
C SER A 20 15.56 0.71 2.17
N PHE A 21 14.52 0.73 1.34
CA PHE A 21 13.22 1.27 1.74
C PHE A 21 12.42 0.23 2.49
N THR A 22 11.94 0.59 3.69
CA THR A 22 11.04 -0.26 4.46
C THR A 22 9.59 0.12 4.15
N SER A 23 8.76 -0.84 3.78
CA SER A 23 7.33 -0.61 3.54
C SER A 23 6.50 -1.09 4.73
N TYR A 24 5.51 -0.28 5.08
CA TYR A 24 4.56 -0.52 6.15
C TYR A 24 3.16 -0.42 5.58
N VAL A 25 2.39 -1.50 5.76
CA VAL A 25 1.00 -1.57 5.33
C VAL A 25 0.14 -1.35 6.56
N ASN A 26 -0.69 -0.30 6.55
CA ASN A 26 -1.59 -0.05 7.65
C ASN A 26 -2.69 -1.12 7.64
N THR A 27 -2.61 -2.07 8.58
CA THR A 27 -3.55 -3.19 8.72
C THR A 27 -4.86 -2.80 9.42
N LYS A 28 -4.94 -1.59 9.98
CA LYS A 28 -6.16 -1.08 10.65
C LYS A 28 -7.23 -0.59 9.67
N VAL A 29 -6.85 -0.34 8.42
CA VAL A 29 -7.78 0.14 7.38
C VAL A 29 -8.43 -1.02 6.63
N LYS A 30 -9.72 -0.89 6.33
CA LYS A 30 -10.56 -1.91 5.70
C LYS A 30 -10.20 -2.21 4.24
N PHE A 31 -9.47 -1.30 3.57
CA PHE A 31 -9.06 -1.42 2.17
C PHE A 31 -7.64 -0.90 2.01
N GLN A 32 -6.79 -1.65 1.31
CA GLN A 32 -5.48 -1.15 0.92
C GLN A 32 -5.61 -0.25 -0.30
N THR A 33 -5.15 0.98 -0.16
CA THR A 33 -5.11 1.99 -1.22
C THR A 33 -3.72 2.64 -1.25
N HIS A 34 -3.49 3.54 -2.19
CA HIS A 34 -2.23 4.28 -2.29
C HIS A 34 -1.85 5.05 -1.01
N ASP A 35 -2.81 5.32 -0.13
CA ASP A 35 -2.58 6.07 1.11
C ASP A 35 -2.25 5.16 2.31
N THR A 36 -2.55 3.87 2.21
CA THR A 36 -2.45 2.93 3.34
C THR A 36 -1.10 2.22 3.39
N ILE A 37 -0.35 2.29 2.29
CA ILE A 37 1.01 1.78 2.18
C ILE A 37 1.96 2.97 2.38
N THR A 38 2.76 2.91 3.43
CA THR A 38 3.75 3.93 3.78
C THR A 38 5.15 3.36 3.60
N PHE A 39 6.03 4.11 2.96
CA PHE A 39 7.43 3.79 2.81
C PHE A 39 8.27 4.66 3.72
N SER A 40 9.34 4.08 4.27
CA SER A 40 10.34 4.77 5.07
C SER A 40 11.70 4.59 4.40
N CYS A 41 12.44 5.68 4.23
CA CYS A 41 13.82 5.62 3.74
C CYS A 41 14.84 5.59 4.90
N PRO A 42 16.10 5.21 4.63
CA PRO A 42 17.18 5.16 5.65
C PRO A 42 17.46 6.50 6.33
N ALA A 43 17.21 7.61 5.64
CA ALA A 43 17.33 8.96 6.19
C ALA A 43 16.20 9.33 7.18
N GLY A 44 15.28 8.41 7.46
CA GLY A 44 14.16 8.62 8.40
C GLY A 44 12.96 9.34 7.80
N HIS A 45 12.89 9.47 6.47
CA HIS A 45 11.73 10.08 5.82
C HIS A 45 10.64 9.05 5.53
N THR A 46 9.42 9.35 5.98
CA THR A 46 8.23 8.53 5.71
C THR A 46 7.32 9.19 4.70
N PHE A 47 6.79 8.43 3.74
CA PHE A 47 5.88 8.91 2.72
C PHE A 47 4.93 7.82 2.23
N THR A 48 3.71 8.19 1.85
CA THR A 48 2.73 7.24 1.32
C THR A 48 3.05 6.83 -0.12
N LEU A 49 2.56 5.66 -0.55
CA LEU A 49 2.70 5.19 -1.93
C LEU A 49 2.10 6.21 -2.92
N MET A 50 1.01 6.87 -2.55
CA MET A 50 0.43 7.98 -3.32
C MET A 50 1.44 9.09 -3.58
N LYS A 51 2.12 9.55 -2.53
CA LYS A 51 3.13 10.61 -2.63
C LYS A 51 4.37 10.15 -3.42
N ALA A 52 4.70 8.87 -3.32
CA ALA A 52 5.76 8.27 -4.12
C ALA A 52 5.43 8.26 -5.62
N VAL A 53 4.18 7.95 -5.99
CA VAL A 53 3.72 8.02 -7.40
C VAL A 53 3.68 9.46 -7.90
N GLU A 54 3.13 10.39 -7.10
CA GLU A 54 3.07 11.82 -7.44
C GLU A 54 4.46 12.41 -7.71
N LYS A 55 5.44 12.02 -6.89
CA LYS A 55 6.84 12.45 -7.01
C LYS A 55 7.65 11.61 -7.99
N LYS A 56 7.01 10.72 -8.76
CA LYS A 56 7.63 9.84 -9.76
C LYS A 56 8.73 8.93 -9.19
N VAL A 57 8.68 8.66 -7.89
CA VAL A 57 9.53 7.67 -7.21
C VAL A 57 9.17 6.27 -7.69
N PHE A 58 7.87 5.99 -7.82
CA PHE A 58 7.33 4.77 -8.42
C PHE A 58 6.42 5.13 -9.59
N THR A 59 6.35 4.24 -10.57
CA THR A 59 5.32 4.33 -11.61
C THR A 59 3.96 3.89 -11.05
N PRO A 60 2.83 4.39 -11.62
CA PRO A 60 1.50 3.94 -11.21
C PRO A 60 1.29 2.43 -11.41
N ASP A 61 1.92 1.83 -12.43
CA ASP A 61 1.87 0.38 -12.66
C ASP A 61 2.58 -0.41 -11.55
N GLU A 62 3.76 0.05 -11.12
CA GLU A 62 4.47 -0.52 -9.97
C GLU A 62 3.67 -0.38 -8.68
N ALA A 63 3.04 0.79 -8.45
CA ALA A 63 2.21 1.01 -7.28
C ALA A 63 1.00 0.05 -7.24
N LEU A 64 0.35 -0.19 -8.37
CA LEU A 64 -0.74 -1.18 -8.47
C LEU A 64 -0.27 -2.59 -8.13
N LYS A 65 0.92 -2.99 -8.63
CA LYS A 65 1.53 -4.28 -8.29
C LYS A 65 1.83 -4.41 -6.81
N MET A 66 2.32 -3.34 -6.17
CA MET A 66 2.58 -3.32 -4.72
C MET A 66 1.29 -3.44 -3.91
N ILE A 67 0.20 -2.77 -4.33
CA ILE A 67 -1.12 -2.90 -3.68
C ILE A 67 -1.65 -4.32 -3.83
N ALA A 68 -1.57 -4.91 -5.04
CA ALA A 68 -2.01 -6.28 -5.28
C ALA A 68 -1.20 -7.28 -4.43
N TYR A 69 0.11 -7.11 -4.35
CA TYR A 69 0.97 -7.93 -3.49
C TYR A 69 0.61 -7.80 -2.01
N ALA A 70 0.37 -6.57 -1.53
CA ALA A 70 -0.05 -6.31 -0.16
C ALA A 70 -1.42 -6.94 0.16
N ASP A 71 -2.40 -6.91 -0.76
CA ASP A 71 -3.71 -7.56 -0.59
C ASP A 71 -3.59 -9.09 -0.58
N GLN A 72 -2.67 -9.65 -1.38
CA GLN A 72 -2.42 -11.09 -1.44
C GLN A 72 -1.73 -11.62 -0.19
N HIS A 73 -0.75 -10.90 0.34
CA HIS A 73 0.04 -11.29 1.52
C HIS A 73 -0.54 -10.79 2.85
N MET A 74 -1.74 -10.23 2.85
CA MET A 74 -2.44 -9.92 4.10
C MET A 74 -2.75 -11.19 4.91
N PRO A 75 -2.57 -11.18 6.24
CA PRO A 75 -2.94 -12.30 7.08
C PRO A 75 -4.44 -12.61 6.94
N GLU A 76 -4.79 -13.89 6.83
CA GLU A 76 -6.15 -14.41 6.55
C GLU A 76 -7.26 -13.77 7.40
N LYS A 77 -6.95 -13.36 8.64
CA LYS A 77 -7.88 -12.63 9.54
C LYS A 77 -8.46 -11.34 8.97
N LEU A 78 -7.81 -10.69 8.00
CA LEU A 78 -8.33 -9.49 7.33
C LEU A 78 -9.18 -9.82 6.09
N ARG A 79 -8.99 -10.99 5.47
CA ARG A 79 -9.84 -11.45 4.35
C ARG A 79 -11.26 -11.77 4.81
N ASP A 80 -11.41 -12.32 6.01
CA ASP A 80 -12.71 -12.57 6.66
C ASP A 80 -13.51 -11.26 6.86
N VAL A 81 -12.84 -10.18 7.25
CA VAL A 81 -13.45 -8.84 7.40
C VAL A 81 -13.92 -8.30 6.05
N LYS A 82 -13.18 -8.56 4.96
CA LYS A 82 -13.54 -8.17 3.59
C LYS A 82 -14.78 -8.93 3.10
N GLN A 83 -14.93 -10.21 3.45
CA GLN A 83 -16.12 -11.01 3.15
C GLN A 83 -17.32 -10.53 3.97
N ALA A 84 -17.16 -10.36 5.28
CA ALA A 84 -18.21 -9.86 6.18
C ALA A 84 -18.71 -8.45 5.79
N LEU A 85 -17.83 -7.54 5.37
CA LEU A 85 -18.21 -6.19 4.92
C LEU A 85 -18.92 -6.17 3.56
N ARG A 86 -18.55 -7.06 2.65
CA ARG A 86 -19.29 -7.24 1.38
C ARG A 86 -20.70 -7.75 1.66
N GLU A 87 -20.86 -8.70 2.57
CA GLU A 87 -22.18 -9.18 2.98
C GLU A 87 -22.99 -8.11 3.73
N PHE A 88 -22.34 -7.27 4.53
CA PHE A 88 -23.00 -6.16 5.24
C PHE A 88 -23.56 -5.10 4.28
N HIS A 89 -22.82 -4.73 3.22
CA HIS A 89 -23.32 -3.82 2.18
C HIS A 89 -24.33 -4.46 1.23
N LYS A 90 -24.42 -5.80 1.19
CA LYS A 90 -25.38 -6.53 0.35
C LYS A 90 -26.75 -6.70 1.02
N LYS A 91 -26.88 -6.44 2.33
CA LYS A 91 -28.19 -6.38 2.97
C LYS A 91 -28.92 -5.10 2.52
N PRO A 92 -30.03 -5.18 1.76
CA PRO A 92 -30.86 -4.01 1.55
C PRO A 92 -31.34 -3.53 2.92
N ARG A 93 -31.19 -2.24 3.21
CA ARG A 93 -31.92 -1.58 4.30
C ARG A 93 -33.41 -1.76 3.98
N ARG A 94 -34.03 -2.82 4.49
CA ARG A 94 -35.48 -2.95 4.54
C ARG A 94 -35.94 -1.77 5.39
N LYS A 95 -36.45 -0.72 4.73
CA LYS A 95 -37.23 0.33 5.40
C LYS A 95 -38.48 -0.39 5.93
N GLU A 96 -38.52 -0.62 7.23
CA GLU A 96 -39.80 -0.81 7.91
C GLU A 96 -40.55 0.52 7.84
N ARG A 97 -41.61 0.53 7.04
CA ARG A 97 -42.84 1.30 7.27
C ARG A 97 -43.94 0.80 6.36
#